data_AF-A0A7W1VEN3-F1
#
_entry.id   AF-A0A7W1VEN3-F1
#
_cell.length_a   1.000
_cell.length_b   1.000
_cell.length_c   1.000
_cell.angle_alpha   90.00
_cell.angle_beta   90.00
_cell.angle_gamma   90.00
#
_symmetry.space_group_name_H-M   'P 1'
#
loop_
_entity.id
_entity.type
_entity.pdbx_description
1 polymer ?
#
loop_
_entity_poly.entity_id
_entity_poly.type
_entity_poly.pdbx_seq_one_letter_code
_entity_poly.pdbx_strand_id
1 'polypeptide(L)'
;MQKDNSSNEEWLNGLKSEFNQEDLAKLFNYPSIGQLFSEKEIGKLEEFFARLTVTDENLERVIRYGNQSEAEKATRASQAVKITLEFLRNLKEMQTANKK
;
A
#
# COMPACT_ATOMS: atom_id res chain seq x y z
N MET A 1 12.99 -36.07 -23.29
CA MET A 1 12.16 -34.86 -23.20
C MET A 1 11.52 -34.81 -21.83
N GLN A 2 11.47 -33.62 -21.22
CA GLN A 2 10.74 -33.23 -20.00
C GLN A 2 11.41 -33.54 -18.65
N LYS A 3 11.54 -32.61 -17.71
CA LYS A 3 11.58 -31.12 -17.70
C LYS A 3 11.97 -30.78 -16.25
N ASP A 4 12.95 -29.91 -16.06
CA ASP A 4 13.40 -29.41 -14.77
C ASP A 4 12.23 -28.86 -13.94
N ASN A 5 11.93 -29.53 -12.83
CA ASN A 5 10.91 -29.09 -11.86
C ASN A 5 11.53 -28.32 -10.67
N SER A 6 12.85 -28.08 -10.69
CA SER A 6 13.59 -27.49 -9.57
C SER A 6 13.49 -25.96 -9.49
N SER A 7 13.20 -25.27 -10.61
CA SER A 7 13.19 -23.79 -10.65
C SER A 7 11.90 -23.14 -10.12
N ASN A 8 10.81 -23.88 -9.96
CA ASN A 8 9.53 -23.27 -9.55
C ASN A 8 9.42 -23.07 -8.02
N GLU A 9 10.12 -23.88 -7.22
CA GLU A 9 10.07 -23.79 -5.75
C GLU A 9 10.98 -22.68 -5.21
N GLU A 10 12.08 -22.37 -5.90
CA GLU A 10 13.01 -21.30 -5.51
C GLU A 10 12.40 -19.90 -5.69
N TRP A 11 11.62 -19.68 -6.76
CA TRP A 11 10.93 -18.40 -6.99
C TRP A 11 9.82 -18.14 -5.98
N LEU A 12 9.07 -19.17 -5.58
CA LEU A 12 8.02 -19.04 -4.55
C LEU A 12 8.60 -18.80 -3.16
N ASN A 13 9.78 -19.35 -2.87
CA ASN A 13 10.50 -19.08 -1.62
C ASN A 13 11.14 -17.69 -1.61
N GLY A 14 11.59 -17.17 -2.77
CA GLY A 14 12.05 -15.78 -2.92
C GLY A 14 10.96 -14.77 -2.59
N LEU A 15 9.75 -14.95 -3.15
CA LEU A 15 8.58 -14.10 -2.86
C LEU A 15 8.12 -14.17 -1.40
N LYS A 16 8.22 -15.33 -0.75
CA LYS A 16 7.90 -15.46 0.69
C LYS A 16 8.93 -14.77 1.59
N SER A 17 10.18 -14.64 1.14
CA SER A 17 11.25 -13.99 1.93
C SER A 17 11.21 -12.46 1.86
N GLU A 18 10.62 -11.88 0.81
CA GLU A 18 10.49 -10.42 0.64
C GLU A 18 9.32 -9.81 1.40
N PHE A 19 8.36 -10.62 1.86
CA PHE A 19 7.23 -10.16 2.67
C PHE A 19 7.34 -10.69 4.11
N ASN A 20 8.41 -10.31 4.80
CA ASN A 20 8.50 -10.54 6.24
C ASN A 20 7.39 -9.77 6.96
N GLN A 21 6.83 -10.36 8.01
CA GLN A 21 5.75 -9.77 8.80
C GLN A 21 6.14 -8.41 9.43
N GLU A 22 7.44 -8.19 9.66
CA GLU A 22 8.00 -6.89 10.06
C GLU A 22 7.87 -5.80 8.98
N ASP A 23 7.93 -6.15 7.69
CA ASP A 23 7.81 -5.18 6.61
C ASP A 23 6.37 -4.72 6.41
N LEU A 24 5.40 -5.61 6.65
CA LEU A 24 3.99 -5.23 6.70
C LEU A 24 3.70 -4.27 7.86
N ALA A 25 4.25 -4.52 9.05
CA ALA A 25 4.08 -3.62 10.19
C ALA A 25 4.68 -2.23 9.93
N LYS A 26 5.84 -2.15 9.25
CA LYS A 26 6.44 -0.88 8.80
C LYS A 26 5.59 -0.19 7.73
N LEU A 27 4.97 -0.96 6.83
CA LEU A 27 4.04 -0.44 5.82
C LEU A 27 2.87 0.33 6.48
N PHE A 28 2.34 -0.18 7.59
CA PHE A 28 1.20 0.43 8.31
C PHE A 28 1.58 1.43 9.40
N ASN A 29 2.87 1.74 9.58
CA ASN A 29 3.28 2.81 10.49
C ASN A 29 3.07 4.18 9.83
N TYR A 30 1.99 4.83 10.24
CA TYR A 30 1.41 6.00 9.60
C TYR A 30 1.28 7.18 10.59
N PRO A 31 1.63 8.42 10.20
CA PRO A 31 1.44 9.59 11.06
C PRO A 31 -0.05 9.88 11.27
N SER A 32 -0.39 10.60 12.35
CA SER A 32 -1.77 11.01 12.59
C SER A 32 -2.23 12.06 11.56
N ILE A 33 -3.53 12.12 11.26
CA ILE A 33 -4.11 13.09 10.31
C ILE A 33 -3.75 14.53 10.71
N GLY A 34 -3.82 14.88 12.00
CA GLY A 34 -3.47 16.21 12.46
C GLY A 34 -2.00 16.60 12.21
N GLN A 35 -1.08 15.64 12.22
CA GLN A 35 0.34 15.87 11.92
C GLN A 35 0.55 16.10 10.43
N LEU A 36 -0.06 15.26 9.58
CA LEU A 36 0.06 15.34 8.12
C LEU A 36 -0.37 16.70 7.54
N PHE A 37 -1.37 17.34 8.14
CA PHE A 37 -1.90 18.63 7.66
C PHE A 37 -1.34 19.85 8.40
N SER A 38 -0.37 19.66 9.29
CA SER A 38 0.33 20.78 9.92
C SER A 38 1.25 21.50 8.92
N GLU A 39 1.35 22.83 8.99
CA GLU A 39 2.10 23.63 8.00
C GLU A 39 3.59 23.29 7.91
N LYS A 40 4.15 22.66 8.96
CA LYS A 40 5.56 22.26 9.02
C LYS A 40 5.84 20.92 8.33
N GLU A 41 4.80 20.18 7.92
CA GLU A 41 4.95 18.78 7.51
C GLU A 41 4.29 18.45 6.16
N ILE A 42 4.08 19.43 5.28
CA ILE A 42 3.52 19.21 3.92
C ILE A 42 4.27 18.12 3.14
N GLY A 43 5.61 18.06 3.27
CA GLY A 43 6.41 17.00 2.66
C GLY A 43 6.07 15.59 3.16
N LYS A 44 5.65 15.45 4.43
CA LYS A 44 5.23 14.16 4.99
C LYS A 44 3.88 13.72 4.43
N LEU A 45 2.98 14.66 4.12
CA LEU A 45 1.72 14.34 3.47
C LEU A 45 1.94 13.77 2.05
N GLU A 46 2.85 14.37 1.28
CA GLU A 46 3.16 13.88 -0.07
C GLU A 46 3.86 12.52 -0.04
N GLU A 47 4.80 12.32 0.88
CA GLU A 47 5.42 11.01 1.12
C GLU A 47 4.37 9.96 1.50
N PHE A 48 3.39 10.34 2.35
CA PHE A 48 2.30 9.47 2.75
C PHE A 48 1.41 9.04 1.58
N PHE A 49 1.05 9.99 0.70
CA PHE A 49 0.31 9.69 -0.53
C PHE A 49 1.08 8.72 -1.42
N ALA A 50 2.38 8.93 -1.60
CA ALA A 50 3.22 8.05 -2.41
C ALA A 50 3.25 6.62 -1.83
N ARG A 51 3.45 6.49 -0.50
CA ARG A 51 3.45 5.18 0.18
C ARG A 51 2.11 4.44 0.03
N LEU A 52 0.99 5.13 0.23
CA LEU A 52 -0.33 4.53 0.04
C LEU A 52 -0.59 4.12 -1.41
N THR A 53 -0.14 4.92 -2.38
CA THR A 53 -0.27 4.60 -3.80
C THR A 53 0.50 3.32 -4.16
N VAL A 54 1.75 3.21 -3.73
CA VAL A 54 2.56 1.98 -3.91
C VAL A 54 1.93 0.78 -3.21
N THR A 55 1.33 0.99 -2.03
CA THR A 55 0.62 -0.06 -1.31
C THR A 55 -0.57 -0.57 -2.11
N ASP A 56 -1.35 0.32 -2.71
CA ASP A 56 -2.48 -0.05 -3.56
C ASP A 56 -2.03 -0.85 -4.80
N GLU A 57 -0.97 -0.40 -5.48
CA GLU A 57 -0.40 -1.13 -6.63
C GLU A 57 0.07 -2.54 -6.26
N ASN A 58 0.71 -2.70 -5.10
CA ASN A 58 1.13 -4.00 -4.59
C ASN A 58 -0.07 -4.89 -4.26
N LEU A 59 -1.11 -4.35 -3.65
CA LEU A 59 -2.35 -5.08 -3.38
C LEU A 59 -3.03 -5.49 -4.69
N GLU A 60 -3.04 -4.65 -5.72
CA GLU A 60 -3.56 -5.02 -7.04
C GLU A 60 -2.78 -6.17 -7.69
N ARG A 61 -1.46 -6.26 -7.48
CA ARG A 61 -0.67 -7.42 -7.92
C ARG A 61 -1.11 -8.69 -7.18
N VAL A 62 -1.31 -8.61 -5.86
CA VAL A 62 -1.80 -9.76 -5.06
C VAL A 62 -3.20 -10.18 -5.50
N ILE A 63 -4.09 -9.24 -5.84
CA ILE A 63 -5.42 -9.55 -6.37
C ILE A 63 -5.33 -10.30 -7.71
N ARG A 64 -4.40 -9.92 -8.59
CA ARG A 64 -4.26 -10.52 -9.92
C ARG A 64 -3.55 -11.87 -9.91
N TYR A 65 -2.55 -12.05 -9.04
CA TYR A 65 -1.62 -13.18 -9.11
C TYR A 65 -1.60 -14.05 -7.84
N GLY A 66 -2.20 -13.60 -6.74
CA GLY A 66 -2.27 -14.35 -5.49
C GLY A 66 -3.30 -15.49 -5.54
N ASN A 67 -3.28 -16.34 -4.51
CA ASN A 67 -4.33 -17.34 -4.36
C ASN A 67 -5.67 -16.70 -3.94
N GLN A 68 -6.77 -17.44 -4.05
CA GLN A 68 -8.11 -16.89 -3.78
C GLN A 68 -8.24 -16.24 -2.39
N SER A 69 -7.70 -16.87 -1.34
CA SER A 69 -7.80 -16.34 0.02
C SER A 69 -7.02 -15.03 0.20
N GLU A 70 -5.83 -14.95 -0.40
CA GLU A 70 -5.00 -13.74 -0.41
C GLU A 70 -5.63 -12.63 -1.24
N ALA A 71 -6.16 -12.96 -2.42
CA ALA A 71 -6.83 -12.01 -3.31
C ALA A 71 -8.07 -11.38 -2.64
N GLU A 72 -8.87 -12.16 -1.91
CA GLU A 72 -10.01 -11.65 -1.16
C GLU A 72 -9.59 -10.68 -0.03
N LYS A 73 -8.51 -11.00 0.70
CA LYS A 73 -7.96 -10.11 1.73
C LYS A 73 -7.38 -8.84 1.12
N ALA A 74 -6.62 -8.98 0.04
CA ALA A 74 -6.02 -7.87 -0.68
C ALA A 74 -7.07 -6.94 -1.31
N THR A 75 -8.19 -7.49 -1.79
CA THR A 75 -9.33 -6.71 -2.29
C THR A 75 -9.89 -5.78 -1.21
N ARG A 76 -10.14 -6.31 -0.02
CA ARG A 76 -10.64 -5.51 1.12
C ARG A 76 -9.62 -4.44 1.54
N ALA A 77 -8.34 -4.80 1.59
CA ALA A 77 -7.28 -3.86 1.94
C ALA A 77 -7.14 -2.74 0.88
N SER A 78 -7.18 -3.08 -0.42
CA SER A 78 -7.07 -2.10 -1.51
C SER A 78 -8.24 -1.12 -1.49
N GLN A 79 -9.47 -1.59 -1.22
CA GLN A 79 -10.62 -0.72 -1.02
C GLN A 79 -10.40 0.28 0.13
N ALA A 80 -9.89 -0.17 1.27
CA ALA A 80 -9.59 0.71 2.40
C ALA A 80 -8.51 1.76 2.05
N VAL A 81 -7.46 1.36 1.31
CA VAL A 81 -6.41 2.29 0.84
C VAL A 81 -6.99 3.33 -0.12
N LYS A 82 -7.82 2.92 -1.09
CA LYS A 82 -8.47 3.83 -2.05
C LYS A 82 -9.37 4.86 -1.35
N ILE A 83 -10.19 4.42 -0.39
CA ILE A 83 -11.01 5.32 0.44
C ILE A 83 -10.13 6.31 1.21
N THR A 84 -9.03 5.84 1.79
CA THR A 84 -8.10 6.70 2.55
C THR A 84 -7.44 7.75 1.64
N LEU A 85 -6.99 7.34 0.46
CA LEU A 85 -6.41 8.25 -0.53
C LEU A 85 -7.41 9.34 -0.95
N GLU A 86 -8.65 8.98 -1.24
CA GLU A 86 -9.71 9.93 -1.58
C GLU A 86 -10.01 10.90 -0.43
N PHE A 87 -10.16 10.37 0.78
CA PHE A 87 -10.38 11.19 1.97
C PHE A 87 -9.27 12.23 2.17
N LEU A 88 -8.00 11.83 2.04
CA LEU A 88 -6.87 12.74 2.18
C LEU A 88 -6.81 13.80 1.08
N ARG A 89 -7.18 13.44 -0.16
CA ARG A 89 -7.29 14.41 -1.27
C ARG A 89 -8.34 15.47 -0.95
N ASN A 90 -9.52 15.05 -0.50
CA ASN A 90 -10.60 15.95 -0.10
C ASN A 90 -10.15 16.91 1.01
N LEU A 91 -9.44 16.40 2.04
CA LEU A 91 -8.88 17.25 3.09
C LEU A 91 -7.87 18.28 2.56
N LYS A 92 -6.99 17.88 1.63
CA LYS A 92 -6.02 18.78 0.99
C LYS A 92 -6.72 19.88 0.20
N GLU A 93 -7.74 19.53 -0.57
CA GLU A 93 -8.56 20.49 -1.32
C GLU A 93 -9.25 21.49 -0.39
N MET A 94 -9.90 21.03 0.68
CA MET A 94 -10.52 21.89 1.69
C MET A 94 -9.52 22.83 2.35
N GLN A 95 -8.32 22.36 2.69
CA GLN A 95 -7.26 23.20 3.25
C GLN A 95 -6.83 24.30 2.27
N THR A 96 -6.68 23.96 0.98
CA THR A 96 -6.29 24.95 -0.04
C THR A 96 -7.38 25.96 -0.34
N ALA A 97 -8.66 25.56 -0.26
CA ALA A 97 -9.80 26.44 -0.43
C ALA A 97 -9.91 27.48 0.71
N ASN A 98 -9.61 27.08 1.95
CA ASN A 98 -9.63 27.97 3.12
C ASN A 98 -8.43 28.92 3.22
N LYS A 99 -7.40 28.77 2.37
CA LYS A 99 -6.22 29.65 2.32
C LYS A 99 -6.34 30.75 1.26
N LYS A 100 -7.43 30.81 0.49
CA LYS A 100 -7.76 31.86 -0.47
C LYS A 100 -8.72 32.87 0.14
#